data_AF-A0A945FHL1-F1
#
_entry.id   AF-A0A945FHL1-F1
#
_cell.length_a   1.000
_cell.length_b   1.000
_cell.length_c   1.000
_cell.angle_alpha   90.00
_cell.angle_beta   90.00
_cell.angle_gamma   90.00
#
_symmetry.space_group_name_H-M   'P 1'
#
loop_
_entity.id
_entity.type
_entity.pdbx_description
1 polymer ?
#
loop_
_entity_poly.entity_id
_entity_poly.type
_entity_poly.pdbx_seq_one_letter_code
_entity_poly.pdbx_strand_id
1 'polypeptide(L)'
;MALTDEQVADFEKDGFIIARGVLADDDLQPVIDELSVFIDRRANELKAEGKIEELYADEPFEKRYGLIFKQSKEIGLGIDIMQLRGRAMFAFLRNDNLVDVAASLVGPEVTCNPIQHVRAKP
;
A
#
# COMPACT_ATOMS: atom_id res chain seq x y z
N MET A 1 8.93 16.04 5.97
CA MET A 1 9.30 16.92 4.83
C MET A 1 8.11 17.80 4.47
N ALA A 2 8.26 19.12 4.38
CA ALA A 2 7.17 20.02 4.00
C ALA A 2 7.18 20.33 2.49
N LEU A 3 6.02 20.66 1.93
CA LEU A 3 5.90 21.18 0.57
C LEU A 3 6.49 22.60 0.48
N THR A 4 7.02 22.96 -0.69
CA THR A 4 7.40 24.35 -0.97
C THR A 4 6.17 25.21 -1.27
N ASP A 5 6.30 26.53 -1.10
CA ASP A 5 5.22 27.47 -1.45
C ASP A 5 4.78 27.34 -2.91
N GLU A 6 5.72 27.05 -3.82
CA GLU A 6 5.43 26.79 -5.23
C GLU A 6 4.57 25.53 -5.40
N GLN A 7 4.89 24.44 -4.70
CA GLN A 7 4.08 23.22 -4.74
C GLN A 7 2.69 23.44 -4.14
N VAL A 8 2.57 24.24 -3.07
CA VAL A 8 1.26 24.58 -2.51
C VAL A 8 0.44 25.41 -3.51
N ALA A 9 1.06 26.38 -4.18
CA ALA A 9 0.40 27.18 -5.22
C ALA A 9 -0.05 26.32 -6.42
N ASP A 10 0.78 25.35 -6.85
CA ASP A 10 0.41 24.38 -7.88
C ASP A 10 -0.80 23.55 -7.46
N PHE A 11 -0.84 23.09 -6.20
CA PHE A 11 -1.99 22.36 -5.66
C PHE A 11 -3.27 23.20 -5.69
N GLU A 12 -3.22 24.45 -5.24
CA GLU A 12 -4.37 25.35 -5.21
C GLU A 12 -4.90 25.65 -6.62
N LYS A 13 -4.01 25.74 -7.61
CA LYS A 13 -4.34 26.04 -8.99
C LYS A 13 -4.89 24.82 -9.74
N ASP A 14 -4.20 23.68 -9.65
CA ASP A 14 -4.45 22.51 -10.50
C ASP A 14 -5.27 21.43 -9.78
N GLY A 15 -5.44 21.54 -8.46
CA GLY A 15 -6.16 20.59 -7.62
C GLY A 15 -5.39 19.31 -7.28
N PHE A 16 -4.12 19.20 -7.70
CA PHE A 16 -3.23 18.09 -7.39
C PHE A 16 -1.75 18.51 -7.49
N ILE A 17 -0.87 17.72 -6.87
CA ILE A 17 0.59 17.87 -7.00
C ILE A 17 1.28 16.52 -7.14
N ILE A 18 2.49 16.55 -7.71
CA ILE A 18 3.41 15.41 -7.69
C ILE A 18 4.55 15.74 -6.71
N ALA A 19 4.42 15.28 -5.47
CA ALA A 19 5.45 15.42 -4.45
C ALA A 19 6.48 14.29 -4.58
N ARG A 20 7.59 14.55 -5.30
CA ARG A 20 8.66 13.57 -5.52
C ARG A 20 9.59 13.48 -4.31
N GLY A 21 10.06 12.28 -4.00
CA GLY A 21 11.05 12.05 -2.94
C GLY A 21 10.51 12.18 -1.51
N VAL A 22 9.18 12.18 -1.33
CA VAL A 22 8.55 12.23 0.00
C VAL A 22 8.76 10.94 0.76
N LEU A 23 8.67 9.81 0.08
CA LEU A 23 8.85 8.47 0.64
C LEU A 23 10.06 7.81 -0.01
N ALA A 24 10.88 7.16 0.80
CA ALA A 24 11.91 6.24 0.38
C ALA A 24 11.36 4.81 0.31
N ASP A 25 12.09 3.91 -0.35
CA ASP A 25 11.72 2.49 -0.43
C ASP A 25 11.58 1.87 0.97
N ASP A 26 12.45 2.27 1.91
CA ASP A 26 12.43 1.82 3.31
C ASP A 26 11.15 2.26 4.07
N ASP A 27 10.48 3.33 3.64
CA ASP A 27 9.20 3.73 4.25
C ASP A 27 8.07 2.76 3.89
N LEU A 28 8.16 2.12 2.71
CA LEU A 28 7.17 1.18 2.18
C LEU A 28 7.51 -0.28 2.51
N GLN A 29 8.78 -0.62 2.69
CA GLN A 29 9.24 -1.99 2.89
C GLN A 29 8.48 -2.73 4.02
N PRO A 30 8.21 -2.13 5.20
CA PRO A 30 7.43 -2.81 6.24
C PRO A 30 6.01 -3.19 5.81
N VAL A 31 5.37 -2.38 4.95
CA VAL A 31 4.05 -2.67 4.39
C VAL A 31 4.14 -3.81 3.36
N ILE A 32 5.18 -3.80 2.53
CA ILE A 32 5.48 -4.87 1.58
C ILE A 32 5.69 -6.20 2.30
N ASP A 33 6.47 -6.21 3.38
CA ASP A 33 6.73 -7.42 4.18
C ASP A 33 5.42 -7.96 4.80
N GLU A 34 4.59 -7.08 5.37
CA GLU A 34 3.30 -7.46 5.96
C GLU A 34 2.33 -8.03 4.92
N LEU A 35 2.24 -7.40 3.73
CA LEU A 35 1.44 -7.93 2.62
C LEU A 35 2.01 -9.23 2.07
N SER A 36 3.33 -9.40 2.05
CA SER A 36 3.99 -10.62 1.59
C SER A 36 3.64 -11.81 2.48
N VAL A 37 3.58 -11.63 3.81
CA VAL A 37 3.10 -12.66 4.74
C VAL A 37 1.65 -13.04 4.46
N PHE A 38 0.79 -12.05 4.20
CA PHE A 38 -0.61 -12.30 3.84
C PHE A 38 -0.72 -13.11 2.53
N ILE A 39 0.00 -12.68 1.49
CA ILE A 39 0.01 -13.32 0.16
C ILE A 39 0.51 -14.77 0.29
N ASP A 40 1.59 -14.98 1.04
CA ASP A 40 2.17 -16.30 1.23
C ASP A 40 1.19 -17.27 1.89
N ARG A 41 0.56 -16.86 3.00
CA ARG A 41 -0.48 -17.65 3.66
C ARG A 41 -1.62 -17.99 2.69
N ARG A 42 -2.16 -16.98 2.00
CA ARG A 42 -3.32 -17.15 1.12
C ARG A 42 -2.98 -18.01 -0.11
N ALA A 43 -1.78 -17.89 -0.66
CA ALA A 43 -1.31 -18.75 -1.75
C ALA A 43 -1.23 -20.22 -1.32
N ASN A 44 -0.70 -20.49 -0.13
CA ASN A 44 -0.64 -21.85 0.42
C ASN A 44 -2.04 -22.45 0.64
N GLU A 45 -2.99 -21.67 1.18
CA GLU A 45 -4.39 -22.08 1.30
C GLU A 45 -5.00 -22.44 -0.07
N LEU A 46 -4.86 -21.56 -1.06
CA LEU A 46 -5.38 -21.80 -2.41
C LEU A 46 -4.74 -23.02 -3.08
N LYS A 47 -3.45 -23.27 -2.85
CA LYS A 47 -2.77 -24.46 -3.38
C LYS A 47 -3.27 -25.73 -2.70
N ALA A 48 -3.48 -25.71 -1.39
CA ALA A 48 -4.07 -26.83 -0.66
C ALA A 48 -5.52 -27.13 -1.10
N GLU A 49 -6.26 -26.10 -1.50
CA GLU A 49 -7.60 -26.21 -2.09
C GLU A 49 -7.59 -26.63 -3.58
N GLY A 50 -6.42 -26.76 -4.21
CA GLY A 50 -6.29 -27.10 -5.63
C GLY A 50 -6.70 -25.98 -6.59
N LYS A 51 -6.78 -24.73 -6.12
CA LYS A 51 -7.18 -23.54 -6.91
C LYS A 51 -6.05 -22.87 -7.66
N ILE A 52 -4.80 -23.14 -7.27
CA ILE A 52 -3.59 -22.69 -7.98
C ILE A 52 -2.58 -23.84 -8.04
N GLU A 53 -1.76 -23.86 -9.08
CA GLU A 53 -0.71 -24.86 -9.28
C GLU A 53 0.63 -24.36 -8.73
N GLU A 54 0.98 -23.11 -9.03
CA GLU A 54 2.26 -22.50 -8.69
C GLU A 54 2.17 -21.44 -7.59
N LEU A 55 3.15 -21.45 -6.67
CA LEU A 55 3.25 -20.47 -5.57
C LEU A 55 4.08 -19.24 -5.92
N TYR A 56 4.93 -19.36 -6.95
CA TYR A 56 5.89 -18.31 -7.36
C TYR A 56 6.71 -17.77 -6.18
N ALA A 57 7.20 -18.66 -5.31
CA ALA A 57 7.88 -18.27 -4.06
C ALA A 57 9.17 -17.46 -4.29
N ASP A 58 9.84 -17.70 -5.42
CA ASP A 58 11.09 -17.01 -5.79
C ASP A 58 10.85 -15.71 -6.59
N GLU A 59 9.59 -15.39 -6.92
CA GLU A 59 9.27 -14.15 -7.63
C GLU A 59 9.18 -12.97 -6.65
N PRO A 60 9.64 -11.77 -7.07
CA PRO A 60 9.60 -10.59 -6.23
C PRO A 60 8.15 -10.12 -6.00
N PHE A 61 7.92 -9.38 -4.92
CA PHE A 61 6.60 -8.94 -4.45
C PHE A 61 5.74 -8.33 -5.56
N GLU A 62 6.32 -7.46 -6.38
CA GLU A 62 5.67 -6.71 -7.45
C GLU A 62 5.10 -7.61 -8.55
N LYS A 63 5.65 -8.82 -8.70
CA LYS A 63 5.22 -9.80 -9.71
C LYS A 63 4.41 -10.94 -9.10
N ARG A 64 4.80 -11.42 -7.93
CA ARG A 64 4.27 -12.65 -7.32
C ARG A 64 2.76 -12.61 -7.16
N TYR A 65 2.22 -11.51 -6.63
CA TYR A 65 0.76 -11.35 -6.48
C TYR A 65 0.03 -11.47 -7.83
N GLY A 66 0.51 -10.77 -8.86
CA GLY A 66 -0.12 -10.78 -10.19
C GLY A 66 -0.07 -12.15 -10.86
N LEU A 67 1.04 -12.88 -10.69
CA LEU A 67 1.17 -14.25 -11.19
C LEU A 67 0.20 -15.22 -10.51
N ILE A 68 0.02 -15.13 -9.19
CA ILE A 68 -0.97 -15.92 -8.47
C ILE A 68 -2.40 -15.49 -8.85
N PHE A 69 -2.65 -14.19 -8.98
CA PHE A 69 -3.96 -13.64 -9.37
C PHE A 69 -4.42 -14.15 -10.74
N LYS A 70 -3.49 -14.38 -11.67
CA LYS A 70 -3.78 -14.99 -12.98
C LYS A 70 -4.29 -16.43 -12.86
N GLN A 71 -3.84 -17.18 -11.86
CA GLN A 71 -4.34 -18.54 -11.59
C GLN A 71 -5.68 -18.49 -10.83
N SER A 72 -5.77 -17.65 -9.80
CA SER A 72 -6.99 -17.48 -9.02
C SER A 72 -7.14 -16.06 -8.48
N LYS A 73 -8.25 -15.41 -8.86
CA LYS A 73 -8.63 -14.08 -8.34
C LYS A 73 -8.92 -14.09 -6.84
N GLU A 74 -9.14 -15.26 -6.25
CA GLU A 74 -9.40 -15.42 -4.83
C GLU A 74 -8.21 -15.06 -3.92
N ILE A 75 -7.00 -14.88 -4.49
CA ILE A 75 -5.83 -14.36 -3.78
C ILE A 75 -6.08 -12.96 -3.21
N GLY A 76 -6.96 -12.18 -3.84
CA GLY A 76 -7.34 -10.84 -3.37
C GLY A 76 -8.41 -10.83 -2.28
N LEU A 77 -9.06 -11.96 -1.99
CA LEU A 77 -10.03 -12.03 -0.89
C LEU A 77 -9.28 -11.94 0.44
N GLY A 78 -9.70 -11.03 1.32
CA GLY A 78 -9.04 -10.84 2.61
C GLY A 78 -8.08 -9.65 2.67
N ILE A 79 -7.66 -9.07 1.54
CA ILE A 79 -6.60 -8.05 1.49
C ILE A 79 -7.08 -6.64 1.86
N ASP A 80 -8.39 -6.42 1.82
CA ASP A 80 -9.01 -5.12 2.08
C ASP A 80 -8.93 -4.73 3.57
N ILE A 81 -8.96 -3.42 3.87
CA ILE A 81 -8.91 -2.88 5.24
C ILE A 81 -9.99 -3.43 6.18
N MET A 82 -11.13 -3.90 5.64
CA MET A 82 -12.17 -4.53 6.44
C MET A 82 -11.72 -5.86 7.08
N GLN A 83 -10.69 -6.50 6.50
CA GLN A 83 -10.20 -7.83 6.84
C GLN A 83 -8.73 -7.79 7.27
N LEU A 84 -7.90 -7.02 6.59
CA LEU A 84 -6.47 -6.88 6.84
C LEU A 84 -6.15 -5.53 7.49
N ARG A 85 -5.97 -5.57 8.82
CA ARG A 85 -5.69 -4.40 9.68
C ARG A 85 -4.29 -4.53 10.28
N GLY A 86 -3.30 -4.58 9.39
CA GLY A 86 -1.91 -4.82 9.74
C GLY A 86 -1.23 -3.64 10.44
N ARG A 87 -0.30 -3.95 11.34
CA ARG A 87 0.42 -2.95 12.14
C ARG A 87 1.32 -2.08 11.26
N ALA A 88 1.97 -2.67 10.25
CA ALA A 88 2.86 -1.92 9.37
C ALA A 88 2.05 -0.93 8.51
N MET A 89 0.89 -1.34 8.00
CA MET A 89 -0.04 -0.43 7.32
C MET A 89 -0.46 0.75 8.21
N PHE A 90 -0.86 0.50 9.46
CA PHE A 90 -1.18 1.59 10.39
C PHE A 90 0.01 2.49 10.71
N ALA A 91 1.21 1.94 10.82
CA ALA A 91 2.43 2.72 11.04
C ALA A 91 2.73 3.62 9.84
N PHE A 92 2.60 3.09 8.62
CA PHE A 92 2.80 3.84 7.38
C PHE A 92 1.84 5.03 7.23
N LEU A 93 0.57 4.87 7.63
CA LEU A 93 -0.40 5.98 7.64
C LEU A 93 -0.04 7.10 8.62
N ARG A 94 0.93 6.89 9.51
CA ARG A 94 1.50 7.88 10.43
C ARG A 94 2.96 8.20 10.10
N ASN A 95 3.44 7.85 8.91
CA ASN A 95 4.79 8.21 8.49
C ASN A 95 4.94 9.74 8.50
N ASP A 96 5.97 10.24 9.19
CA ASP A 96 6.15 11.69 9.38
C ASP A 96 6.28 12.44 8.05
N ASN A 97 6.94 11.86 7.04
CA ASN A 97 7.03 12.50 5.72
C ASN A 97 5.67 12.59 5.03
N LEU A 98 4.85 11.54 5.13
CA LEU A 98 3.49 11.55 4.58
C LEU A 98 2.61 12.59 5.30
N VAL A 99 2.67 12.62 6.63
CA VAL A 99 1.86 13.53 7.45
C VAL A 99 2.31 14.98 7.27
N ASP A 100 3.60 15.26 7.21
CA ASP A 100 4.13 16.62 6.99
C ASP A 100 3.68 17.19 5.62
N VAL A 101 3.69 16.36 4.58
CA VAL A 101 3.22 16.77 3.25
C VAL A 101 1.72 17.05 3.27
N ALA A 102 0.92 16.21 3.91
CA ALA A 102 -0.51 16.45 4.07
C ALA A 102 -0.77 17.73 4.89
N ALA A 103 -0.05 17.92 6.00
CA ALA A 103 -0.16 19.08 6.87
C ALA A 103 0.19 20.39 6.16
N SER A 104 1.09 20.33 5.17
CA SER A 104 1.41 21.50 4.32
C SER A 104 0.20 22.00 3.53
N LEU A 105 -0.82 21.17 3.31
CA LEU A 105 -2.03 21.51 2.56
C LEU A 105 -3.25 21.76 3.45
N VAL A 106 -3.40 21.01 4.55
CA VAL A 106 -4.62 21.04 5.38
C VAL A 106 -4.42 21.67 6.76
N GLY A 107 -3.19 22.08 7.08
CA GLY A 107 -2.80 22.57 8.41
C GLY A 107 -2.33 21.45 9.35
N PRO A 108 -1.91 21.80 10.58
CA PRO A 108 -1.21 20.90 11.48
C PRO A 108 -2.08 19.79 12.10
N GLU A 109 -3.41 19.95 12.10
CA GLU A 109 -4.33 18.99 12.67
C GLU A 109 -4.79 17.97 11.62
N VAL A 110 -3.95 16.97 11.35
CA VAL A 110 -4.23 15.92 10.35
C VAL A 110 -4.95 14.73 10.99
N THR A 111 -6.13 14.39 10.46
CA THR A 111 -6.87 13.17 10.83
C THR A 111 -6.94 12.19 9.68
N CYS A 112 -6.64 10.92 9.94
CA CYS A 112 -6.74 9.83 8.97
C CYS A 112 -8.06 9.06 9.17
N ASN A 113 -9.03 9.27 8.27
CA ASN A 113 -10.30 8.53 8.26
C ASN A 113 -10.07 7.13 7.63
N PRO A 114 -10.48 6.01 8.25
CA PRO A 114 -10.18 4.65 7.79
C PRO A 114 -10.95 4.22 6.53
N ILE A 115 -10.73 4.91 5.42
CA ILE A 115 -11.26 4.63 4.08
C ILE A 115 -10.13 4.27 3.09
N GLN A 116 -8.92 4.01 3.59
CA GLN A 116 -7.77 3.61 2.78
C GLN A 116 -7.85 2.13 2.44
N HIS A 117 -8.01 1.82 1.17
CA HIS A 117 -8.08 0.46 0.67
C HIS A 117 -6.74 0.04 0.05
N VAL A 118 -6.30 -1.20 0.34
CA VAL A 118 -5.24 -1.83 -0.45
C VAL A 118 -5.83 -2.18 -1.82
N ARG A 119 -5.37 -1.48 -2.85
CA ARG A 119 -5.86 -1.69 -4.23
C ARG A 119 -4.77 -2.26 -5.10
N ALA A 120 -4.69 -3.58 -5.17
CA ALA A 120 -3.80 -4.24 -6.10
C ALA A 120 -4.18 -3.90 -7.56
N LYS A 121 -3.17 -3.69 -8.41
CA LYS A 121 -3.30 -3.46 -9.86
C LYS A 121 -2.52 -4.54 -10.63
N PRO A 122 -2.98 -5.81 -10.60
CA PRO A 122 -2.32 -6.93 -11.26
C PRO A 122 -2.54 -6.96 -12.78
#